data_AF-A0A316VSV9-F1
#
_entry.id   AF-A0A316VSV9-F1
#
_cell.length_a   1.000
_cell.length_b   1.000
_cell.length_c   1.000
_cell.angle_alpha   90.00
_cell.angle_beta   90.00
_cell.angle_gamma   90.00
#
_symmetry.space_group_name_H-M   'P 1'
#
loop_
_entity.id
_entity.type
_entity.pdbx_description
1 polymer ?
#
loop_
_entity_poly.entity_id
_entity_poly.type
_entity_poly.pdbx_seq_one_letter_code
_entity_poly.pdbx_strand_id
1 'polypeptide(L)'
;MSFHFDIANEELDEEYADFGSAQAGHAADEPLDRDGRVAEPASSVKGREHTLDELIDALPARISYSTLQIPLDPQKGAQQAHDEGKARWTAVARRDLFDARFQMIYASDDEEEADGESKTGSAGSKGPKAGLVEADSDLVPGVYEGGLKTWECSLDLVAALDAHDRRDNRESLDSVPFHWLRGLSVVEVSDLGCGTAIPACFLLARLMCVEVDEARKETILQLCDFNEQVLKLVTLPNLILAWYTSPASCAFRNSIAGASAESDGVELDLVAATDEVDLSDEMLAAFKESLKDRKVALRFFSGPWKDLETCSRATSSQMATSRVPQLLKADLLLSSETIYSPPDQIALLDILQRLCKASSTHTPGTLALISAKVLYFGVGGGVHAFRQSIESAGGWSNEVRKVTSGVGRCVLSIGWSADN
;
A
#
# COMPACT_ATOMS: atom_id res chain seq x y z
N MET A 1 -1.21 2.15 -40.78
CA MET A 1 -0.23 3.24 -40.56
C MET A 1 0.06 3.28 -39.08
N SER A 2 1.22 2.76 -38.66
CA SER A 2 1.71 2.88 -37.29
C SER A 2 2.62 4.09 -37.22
N PHE A 3 2.32 5.05 -36.35
CA PHE A 3 3.22 6.16 -36.07
C PHE A 3 4.15 5.73 -34.94
N HIS A 4 5.43 5.58 -35.27
CA HIS A 4 6.52 5.39 -34.31
C HIS A 4 7.08 6.78 -34.01
N PHE A 5 7.04 7.21 -32.75
CA PHE A 5 7.78 8.38 -32.30
C PHE A 5 9.01 7.88 -31.54
N ASP A 6 10.16 7.87 -32.21
CA ASP A 6 11.45 7.83 -31.53
C ASP A 6 11.84 9.28 -31.22
N ILE A 7 11.62 9.72 -29.99
CA ILE A 7 12.23 10.94 -29.48
C ILE A 7 13.48 10.49 -28.72
N ALA A 8 14.64 10.88 -29.23
CA ALA A 8 15.92 10.61 -28.59
C ALA A 8 15.95 11.33 -27.24
N ASN A 9 16.21 10.57 -26.18
CA ASN A 9 16.11 11.00 -24.79
C ASN A 9 17.14 12.07 -24.37
N GLU A 10 18.06 12.45 -25.26
CA GLU A 10 19.13 13.42 -24.99
C GLU A 10 18.76 14.86 -25.39
N GLU A 11 17.78 15.08 -26.27
CA GLU A 11 17.35 16.43 -26.69
C GLU A 11 16.25 17.04 -25.79
N LEU A 12 15.61 16.22 -24.94
CA LEU A 12 14.57 16.68 -23.99
C LEU A 12 15.15 17.31 -22.72
N ASP A 13 16.44 17.14 -22.42
CA ASP A 13 17.03 17.59 -21.16
C ASP A 13 17.45 19.08 -21.19
N GLU A 14 17.77 19.65 -22.35
CA GLU A 14 18.25 21.04 -22.46
C GLU A 14 17.12 22.06 -22.72
N GLU A 15 16.06 21.68 -23.45
CA GLU A 15 14.98 22.62 -23.81
C GLU A 15 13.99 22.88 -22.65
N TYR A 16 13.99 22.02 -21.61
CA TYR A 16 13.04 22.12 -20.48
C TYR A 16 13.61 22.77 -19.22
N ALA A 17 14.93 22.97 -19.15
CA ALA A 17 15.54 23.80 -18.10
C ALA A 17 15.05 25.26 -18.19
N ASP A 18 14.70 25.72 -19.40
CA ASP A 18 14.26 27.10 -19.64
C ASP A 18 12.80 27.34 -19.21
N PHE A 19 11.93 26.31 -19.28
CA PHE A 19 10.54 26.39 -18.83
C PHE A 19 10.39 26.49 -17.30
N GLY A 20 11.32 25.90 -16.53
CA GLY A 20 11.32 25.99 -15.07
C GLY A 20 11.63 27.39 -14.54
N SER A 21 12.34 28.20 -15.31
CA SER A 21 12.69 29.58 -14.92
C SER A 21 11.57 30.59 -15.15
N ALA A 22 10.66 30.32 -16.09
CA ALA A 22 9.59 31.23 -16.49
C ALA A 22 8.37 31.22 -15.54
N GLN A 23 8.23 30.23 -14.66
CA GLN A 23 7.13 30.13 -13.69
C GLN A 23 7.43 30.71 -12.29
N ALA A 24 8.66 31.18 -12.03
CA ALA A 24 9.03 31.76 -10.73
C ALA A 24 8.39 33.15 -10.44
N GLY A 25 7.53 33.66 -11.32
CA GLY A 25 6.93 35.01 -11.24
C GLY A 25 5.46 35.07 -10.80
N HIS A 26 4.76 33.95 -10.62
CA HIS A 26 3.38 33.96 -10.14
C HIS A 26 3.31 33.41 -8.73
N ALA A 27 3.28 34.31 -7.74
CA ALA A 27 2.83 33.98 -6.39
C ALA A 27 1.46 33.32 -6.49
N ALA A 28 1.33 32.10 -5.96
CA ALA A 28 0.08 31.38 -5.91
C ALA A 28 -0.92 32.18 -5.07
N ASP A 29 -2.06 32.58 -5.67
CA ASP A 29 -3.18 33.14 -4.93
C ASP A 29 -3.74 32.06 -4.00
N GLU A 30 -3.78 32.35 -2.69
CA GLU A 30 -4.40 31.46 -1.70
C GLU A 30 -5.91 31.34 -1.94
N PRO A 31 -6.51 30.14 -1.84
CA PRO A 31 -7.93 29.97 -2.05
C PRO A 31 -8.73 30.65 -0.93
N LEU A 32 -9.60 31.58 -1.32
CA LEU A 32 -10.49 32.31 -0.43
C LEU A 32 -11.83 31.58 -0.27
N ASP A 33 -12.41 31.63 0.92
CA ASP A 33 -13.77 31.16 1.16
C ASP A 33 -14.83 32.09 0.51
N ARG A 34 -16.11 31.73 0.64
CA ARG A 34 -17.23 32.49 0.06
C ARG A 34 -17.34 33.94 0.59
N ASP A 35 -16.66 34.25 1.69
CA ASP A 35 -16.62 35.58 2.32
C ASP A 35 -15.28 36.30 2.12
N GLY A 36 -14.39 35.78 1.25
CA GLY A 36 -13.13 36.43 0.91
C GLY A 36 -12.07 36.34 2.01
N ARG A 37 -12.18 35.38 2.93
CA ARG A 37 -11.16 35.09 3.94
C ARG A 37 -10.28 33.95 3.46
N VAL A 38 -9.02 33.94 3.87
CA VAL A 38 -8.13 32.79 3.69
C VAL A 38 -8.85 31.57 4.26
N ALA A 39 -9.12 30.57 3.41
CA ALA A 39 -9.79 29.36 3.85
C ALA A 39 -8.97 28.72 4.99
N GLU A 40 -9.59 28.44 6.14
CA GLU A 40 -8.91 27.69 7.19
C GLU A 40 -8.45 26.33 6.62
N PRO A 41 -7.23 25.87 6.94
CA PRO A 41 -6.71 24.62 6.40
C PRO A 41 -7.64 23.47 6.76
N ALA A 42 -7.89 22.61 5.77
CA ALA A 42 -8.73 21.43 5.86
C ALA A 42 -8.44 20.61 7.14
N SER A 43 -9.52 20.31 7.89
CA SER A 43 -9.65 19.33 8.98
C SER A 43 -8.42 19.04 9.86
N SER A 44 -8.56 19.24 11.18
CA SER A 44 -7.59 18.88 12.22
C SER A 44 -7.43 17.35 12.45
N VAL A 45 -7.23 16.57 11.39
CA VAL A 45 -6.98 15.12 11.47
C VAL A 45 -5.65 14.90 12.19
N LYS A 46 -5.69 14.15 13.29
CA LYS A 46 -4.49 13.79 14.07
C LYS A 46 -4.07 12.36 13.77
N GLY A 47 -2.77 12.13 13.81
CA GLY A 47 -2.20 10.78 13.79
C GLY A 47 -2.81 9.87 14.87
N ARG A 48 -3.22 8.65 14.51
CA ARG A 48 -3.75 7.64 15.44
C ARG A 48 -3.25 6.24 15.08
N GLU A 49 -2.93 5.44 16.09
CA GLU A 49 -2.75 3.99 15.96
C GLU A 49 -4.09 3.29 16.21
N HIS A 50 -4.43 2.32 15.37
CA HIS A 50 -5.63 1.50 15.47
C HIS A 50 -5.28 0.07 15.82
N THR A 51 -6.05 -0.52 16.72
CA THR A 51 -5.95 -1.93 17.05
C THR A 51 -6.60 -2.79 15.96
N LEU A 52 -6.17 -4.05 15.86
CA LEU A 52 -6.79 -5.00 14.93
C LEU A 52 -8.27 -5.22 15.24
N ASP A 53 -8.64 -5.26 16.53
CA ASP A 53 -10.03 -5.46 16.95
C ASP A 53 -10.92 -4.27 16.55
N GLU A 54 -10.47 -3.02 16.76
CA GLU A 54 -11.21 -1.83 16.33
C GLU A 54 -11.48 -1.82 14.82
N LEU A 55 -10.54 -2.30 14.00
CA LEU A 55 -10.73 -2.37 12.55
C LEU A 55 -11.62 -3.55 12.14
N ILE A 56 -11.57 -4.67 12.88
CA ILE A 56 -12.45 -5.83 12.66
C ILE A 56 -13.91 -5.47 12.94
N ASP A 57 -14.18 -4.70 14.00
CA ASP A 57 -15.53 -4.27 14.37
C ASP A 57 -16.20 -3.41 13.28
N ALA A 58 -15.42 -2.85 12.34
CA ALA A 58 -15.91 -2.06 11.22
C ALA A 58 -16.12 -2.87 9.92
N LEU A 59 -15.81 -4.18 9.93
CA LEU A 59 -15.97 -5.03 8.76
C LEU A 59 -17.44 -5.35 8.48
N PRO A 60 -17.86 -5.43 7.21
CA PRO A 60 -19.16 -5.97 6.86
C PRO A 60 -19.18 -7.49 7.04
N ALA A 61 -20.37 -8.10 7.15
CA ALA A 61 -20.50 -9.54 7.27
C ALA A 61 -20.01 -10.32 6.03
N ARG A 62 -20.03 -9.68 4.86
CA ARG A 62 -19.63 -10.27 3.58
C ARG A 62 -18.93 -9.22 2.71
N ILE A 63 -17.95 -9.67 1.93
CA ILE A 63 -17.29 -8.86 0.91
C ILE A 63 -17.18 -9.61 -0.41
N SER A 64 -17.20 -8.88 -1.52
CA SER A 64 -16.75 -9.36 -2.82
C SER A 64 -15.27 -9.03 -3.08
N TYR A 65 -14.55 -9.95 -3.72
CA TYR A 65 -13.13 -9.78 -4.04
C TYR A 65 -12.78 -10.31 -5.43
N SER A 66 -11.72 -9.75 -6.02
CA SER A 66 -11.12 -10.21 -7.26
C SER A 66 -9.64 -10.53 -7.10
N THR A 67 -9.14 -11.40 -7.97
CA THR A 67 -7.73 -11.79 -7.99
C THR A 67 -6.95 -10.91 -8.96
N LEU A 68 -5.99 -10.15 -8.44
CA LEU A 68 -5.06 -9.36 -9.24
C LEU A 68 -3.88 -10.22 -9.72
N GLN A 69 -3.72 -10.36 -11.03
CA GLN A 69 -2.54 -10.99 -11.63
C GLN A 69 -1.41 -9.97 -11.80
N ILE A 70 -0.30 -10.22 -11.12
CA ILE A 70 0.86 -9.33 -11.10
C ILE A 70 1.99 -9.97 -11.92
N PRO A 71 2.41 -9.35 -13.04
CA PRO A 71 3.50 -9.87 -13.85
C PRO A 71 4.83 -9.74 -13.10
N LEU A 72 5.63 -10.81 -13.15
CA LEU A 72 6.95 -10.90 -12.51
C LEU A 72 8.05 -11.00 -13.57
N ASP A 73 9.28 -10.67 -13.18
CA ASP A 73 10.42 -10.76 -14.09
C ASP A 73 10.71 -12.20 -14.51
N PRO A 74 11.16 -12.42 -15.76
CA PRO A 74 11.55 -13.75 -16.24
C PRO A 74 12.74 -14.31 -15.46
N GLN A 75 12.81 -15.64 -15.39
CA GLN A 75 13.94 -16.33 -14.75
C GLN A 75 15.17 -16.27 -15.67
N LYS A 76 16.25 -15.60 -15.22
CA LYS A 76 17.52 -15.60 -15.95
C LYS A 76 18.17 -16.99 -15.85
N GLY A 77 18.32 -17.68 -16.99
CA GLY A 77 19.04 -18.96 -17.09
C GLY A 77 18.19 -20.21 -17.30
N ALA A 78 17.02 -20.12 -17.97
CA ALA A 78 16.29 -21.30 -18.43
C ALA A 78 17.13 -22.06 -19.48
N GLN A 79 18.04 -22.93 -19.01
CA GLN A 79 18.96 -23.72 -19.84
C GLN A 79 18.29 -24.85 -20.64
N GLN A 80 16.97 -24.78 -20.82
CA GLN A 80 16.23 -25.65 -21.72
C GLN A 80 15.37 -24.77 -22.60
N ALA A 81 15.56 -24.90 -23.92
CA ALA A 81 14.89 -24.15 -24.99
C ALA A 81 13.34 -24.28 -25.03
N HIS A 82 12.74 -24.86 -23.99
CA HIS A 82 11.30 -25.06 -23.84
C HIS A 82 10.62 -24.10 -22.83
N ASP A 83 11.39 -23.40 -21.99
CA ASP A 83 10.87 -22.48 -20.95
C ASP A 83 11.43 -21.04 -21.06
N GLU A 84 12.28 -20.75 -22.04
CA GLU A 84 12.66 -19.38 -22.38
C GLU A 84 11.44 -18.60 -22.89
N GLY A 85 10.79 -17.84 -21.99
CA GLY A 85 9.70 -16.92 -22.34
C GLY A 85 8.34 -17.19 -21.69
N LYS A 86 8.20 -18.16 -20.77
CA LYS A 86 6.96 -18.25 -19.99
C LYS A 86 6.83 -17.03 -19.06
N ALA A 87 5.80 -16.23 -19.31
CA ALA A 87 5.46 -15.10 -18.47
C ALA A 87 5.23 -15.58 -17.02
N ARG A 88 6.05 -15.09 -16.08
CA ARG A 88 5.85 -15.34 -14.65
C ARG A 88 4.82 -14.35 -14.13
N TRP A 89 3.97 -14.82 -13.24
CA TRP A 89 2.99 -13.98 -12.55
C TRP A 89 2.78 -14.50 -11.12
N THR A 90 2.26 -13.63 -10.26
CA THR A 90 1.72 -13.99 -8.94
C THR A 90 0.32 -13.43 -8.81
N ALA A 91 -0.50 -14.03 -7.95
CA ALA A 91 -1.85 -13.58 -7.65
C ALA A 91 -1.91 -12.92 -6.27
N VAL A 92 -2.67 -11.84 -6.15
CA VAL A 92 -3.07 -11.24 -4.87
C VAL A 92 -4.58 -10.99 -4.91
N ALA A 93 -5.33 -11.61 -4.00
CA ALA A 93 -6.74 -11.32 -3.83
C ALA A 93 -6.93 -9.95 -3.19
N ARG A 94 -7.87 -9.17 -3.70
CA ARG A 94 -8.23 -7.85 -3.16
C ARG A 94 -9.74 -7.66 -3.21
N ARG A 95 -10.28 -7.01 -2.20
CA ARG A 95 -11.66 -6.54 -2.15
C ARG A 95 -11.96 -5.69 -3.38
N ASP A 96 -13.16 -5.85 -3.90
CA ASP A 96 -13.59 -5.09 -5.06
C ASP A 96 -13.95 -3.64 -4.71
N LEU A 97 -13.57 -2.73 -5.61
CA LEU A 97 -13.78 -1.30 -5.42
C LEU A 97 -15.28 -0.96 -5.35
N PHE A 98 -16.12 -1.63 -6.13
CA PHE A 98 -17.56 -1.40 -6.10
C PHE A 98 -18.15 -1.83 -4.75
N ASP A 99 -17.65 -2.92 -4.17
CA ASP A 99 -18.09 -3.46 -2.89
C ASP A 99 -17.75 -2.50 -1.73
N ALA A 100 -16.50 -2.00 -1.69
CA ALA A 100 -16.08 -0.99 -0.73
C ALA A 100 -16.87 0.32 -0.86
N ARG A 101 -17.14 0.79 -2.10
CA ARG A 101 -17.95 1.98 -2.35
C ARG A 101 -19.39 1.82 -1.91
N PHE A 102 -19.98 0.64 -2.15
CA PHE A 102 -21.33 0.35 -1.70
C PHE A 102 -21.42 0.45 -0.18
N GLN A 103 -20.49 -0.14 0.57
CA GLN A 103 -20.45 0.00 2.03
C GLN A 103 -20.41 1.46 2.50
N MET A 104 -19.64 2.32 1.83
CA MET A 104 -19.58 3.75 2.18
C MET A 104 -20.92 4.46 2.01
N ILE A 105 -21.64 4.19 0.90
CA ILE A 105 -22.91 4.84 0.59
C ILE A 105 -23.98 4.46 1.62
N TYR A 106 -24.05 3.19 2.01
CA TYR A 106 -25.03 2.74 3.00
C TYR A 106 -24.71 3.27 4.41
N ALA A 107 -23.42 3.36 4.77
CA ALA A 107 -23.03 3.94 6.05
C ALA A 107 -23.41 5.42 6.16
N SER A 108 -23.33 6.19 5.06
CA SER A 108 -23.77 7.60 5.07
C SER A 108 -25.29 7.77 5.13
N ASP A 109 -26.06 6.86 4.51
CA ASP A 109 -27.52 6.93 4.52
C ASP A 109 -28.09 6.64 5.93
N ASP A 110 -27.49 5.70 6.67
CA ASP A 110 -27.88 5.40 8.05
C ASP A 110 -27.59 6.57 9.03
N GLU A 111 -26.54 7.36 8.77
CA GLU A 111 -26.22 8.56 9.57
C GLU A 111 -27.19 9.72 9.27
N GLU A 112 -27.65 9.88 8.03
CA GLU A 112 -28.64 10.91 7.67
C GLU A 112 -30.05 10.62 8.19
N GLU A 113 -30.45 9.33 8.34
CA GLU A 113 -31.74 8.98 8.95
C GLU A 113 -31.76 9.14 10.49
N ALA A 114 -30.61 9.07 11.16
CA ALA A 114 -30.50 9.21 12.62
C ALA A 114 -30.70 10.65 13.13
N ASP A 115 -30.39 11.67 12.30
CA ASP A 115 -30.54 13.10 12.64
C ASP A 115 -31.89 13.70 12.19
N GLY A 116 -32.84 12.86 11.79
CA GLY A 116 -34.05 13.24 11.05
C GLY A 116 -35.37 13.41 11.83
N GLU A 117 -35.41 13.55 13.15
CA GLU A 117 -36.67 13.90 13.87
C GLU A 117 -36.90 15.42 14.00
N SER A 118 -37.29 16.08 12.90
CA SER A 118 -38.52 16.89 12.81
C SER A 118 -38.53 17.76 11.53
N LYS A 119 -39.47 17.48 10.63
CA LYS A 119 -40.56 18.41 10.25
C LYS A 119 -41.37 17.85 9.09
N THR A 120 -42.67 17.93 9.32
CA THR A 120 -43.79 17.62 8.43
C THR A 120 -43.70 18.21 7.02
N GLY A 121 -43.96 17.36 6.02
CA GLY A 121 -44.87 17.63 4.91
C GLY A 121 -44.37 18.46 3.72
N SER A 122 -43.99 17.79 2.63
CA SER A 122 -44.58 18.00 1.30
C SER A 122 -44.03 16.96 0.31
N ALA A 123 -44.95 16.25 -0.35
CA ALA A 123 -44.63 15.31 -1.40
C ALA A 123 -43.97 16.03 -2.59
N GLY A 124 -42.69 15.76 -2.81
CA GLY A 124 -41.94 16.16 -3.99
C GLY A 124 -40.88 15.11 -4.27
N SER A 125 -41.15 14.25 -5.26
CA SER A 125 -40.18 13.33 -5.84
C SER A 125 -38.87 14.05 -6.17
N LYS A 126 -37.86 13.84 -5.33
CA LYS A 126 -36.46 14.11 -5.63
C LYS A 126 -35.71 12.86 -5.18
N GLY A 127 -35.27 12.06 -6.14
CA GLY A 127 -34.32 10.98 -5.89
C GLY A 127 -33.03 11.53 -5.26
N PRO A 128 -32.19 10.66 -4.67
CA PRO A 128 -31.02 11.08 -3.91
C PRO A 128 -30.10 11.91 -4.79
N LYS A 129 -29.76 13.11 -4.32
CA LYS A 129 -28.66 13.91 -4.86
C LYS A 129 -27.37 13.57 -4.11
N ALA A 130 -27.02 12.29 -4.01
CA ALA A 130 -25.64 11.89 -3.80
C ALA A 130 -24.97 11.99 -5.18
N GLY A 131 -23.94 12.81 -5.29
CA GLY A 131 -23.24 13.06 -6.55
C GLY A 131 -22.91 11.76 -7.25
N LEU A 132 -23.39 11.62 -8.49
CA LEU A 132 -23.02 10.51 -9.36
C LEU A 132 -21.51 10.65 -9.63
N VAL A 133 -20.69 10.00 -8.81
CA VAL A 133 -19.24 9.98 -8.95
C VAL A 133 -18.93 9.24 -10.25
N GLU A 134 -18.20 9.89 -11.16
CA GLU A 134 -17.72 9.25 -12.38
C GLU A 134 -16.89 8.01 -12.02
N ALA A 135 -17.13 6.90 -12.72
CA ALA A 135 -16.56 5.58 -12.41
C ALA A 135 -15.02 5.58 -12.29
N ASP A 136 -14.34 6.58 -12.87
CA ASP A 136 -12.89 6.65 -13.00
C ASP A 136 -12.20 7.55 -11.95
N SER A 137 -12.94 8.31 -11.14
CA SER A 137 -12.35 9.17 -10.09
C SER A 137 -12.41 8.48 -8.72
N ASP A 138 -11.27 8.43 -8.02
CA ASP A 138 -11.14 7.92 -6.64
C ASP A 138 -11.25 9.06 -5.59
N LEU A 139 -11.52 10.29 -6.01
CA LEU A 139 -11.51 11.47 -5.13
C LEU A 139 -12.93 12.01 -4.90
N VAL A 140 -13.27 12.25 -3.63
CA VAL A 140 -14.44 13.05 -3.23
C VAL A 140 -13.94 14.23 -2.39
N PRO A 141 -13.70 15.41 -2.99
CA PRO A 141 -13.14 16.56 -2.29
C PRO A 141 -13.90 16.91 -1.01
N GLY A 142 -13.19 17.01 0.12
CA GLY A 142 -13.74 17.35 1.43
C GLY A 142 -14.37 16.20 2.22
N VAL A 143 -14.43 14.99 1.65
CA VAL A 143 -14.92 13.76 2.32
C VAL A 143 -13.88 12.63 2.25
N TYR A 144 -13.17 12.53 1.12
CA TYR A 144 -12.29 11.40 0.84
C TYR A 144 -11.19 11.74 -0.18
N GLU A 145 -9.93 11.56 0.21
CA GLU A 145 -8.75 11.93 -0.59
C GLU A 145 -8.09 10.77 -1.37
N GLY A 146 -8.80 9.67 -1.64
CA GLY A 146 -8.27 8.55 -2.43
C GLY A 146 -7.64 7.43 -1.59
N GLY A 147 -7.36 6.28 -2.23
CA GLY A 147 -6.78 5.08 -1.58
C GLY A 147 -7.57 3.76 -1.74
N LEU A 148 -8.78 3.77 -2.33
CA LEU A 148 -9.60 2.57 -2.51
C LEU A 148 -9.20 1.84 -3.79
N LYS A 149 -8.64 2.57 -4.75
CA LYS A 149 -8.14 2.02 -6.01
C LYS A 149 -6.73 1.44 -5.84
N THR A 150 -6.48 0.27 -6.41
CA THR A 150 -5.12 -0.24 -6.62
C THR A 150 -4.45 0.50 -7.77
N TRP A 151 -3.28 1.07 -7.50
CA TRP A 151 -2.45 1.75 -8.49
C TRP A 151 -1.37 0.83 -9.07
N GLU A 152 -0.97 1.07 -10.33
CA GLU A 152 -0.05 0.20 -11.06
C GLU A 152 1.33 0.11 -10.40
N CYS A 153 1.82 1.18 -9.75
CA CYS A 153 3.11 1.16 -9.07
C CYS A 153 3.17 0.14 -7.91
N SER A 154 2.03 -0.23 -7.32
CA SER A 154 1.99 -1.24 -6.26
C SER A 154 2.34 -2.63 -6.81
N LEU A 155 2.00 -2.90 -8.07
CA LEU A 155 2.33 -4.15 -8.77
C LEU A 155 3.83 -4.17 -9.12
N ASP A 156 4.38 -3.01 -9.49
CA ASP A 156 5.81 -2.85 -9.77
C ASP A 156 6.67 -3.05 -8.51
N LEU A 157 6.19 -2.62 -7.34
CA LEU A 157 6.83 -2.97 -6.06
C LEU A 157 6.85 -4.46 -5.80
N VAL A 158 5.73 -5.17 -6.02
CA VAL A 158 5.68 -6.63 -5.84
C VAL A 158 6.69 -7.33 -6.76
N ALA A 159 6.80 -6.89 -8.02
CA ALA A 159 7.79 -7.43 -8.94
C ALA A 159 9.23 -7.13 -8.48
N ALA A 160 9.49 -5.93 -7.94
CA ALA A 160 10.79 -5.57 -7.37
C ALA A 160 11.15 -6.41 -6.13
N LEU A 161 10.16 -6.73 -5.28
CA LEU A 161 10.32 -7.61 -4.12
C LEU A 161 10.65 -9.05 -4.53
N ASP A 162 9.95 -9.63 -5.51
CA ASP A 162 10.30 -10.95 -6.09
C ASP A 162 11.72 -10.94 -6.67
N ALA A 163 12.10 -9.87 -7.36
CA ALA A 163 13.45 -9.72 -7.91
C ALA A 163 14.53 -9.54 -6.83
N HIS A 164 14.19 -8.95 -5.69
CA HIS A 164 15.08 -8.85 -4.54
C HIS A 164 15.29 -10.24 -3.90
N ASP A 165 14.20 -10.95 -3.60
CA ASP A 165 14.25 -12.30 -3.02
C ASP A 165 15.10 -13.27 -3.85
N ARG A 166 14.90 -13.27 -5.17
CA ARG A 166 15.70 -14.12 -6.07
C ARG A 166 17.18 -13.76 -6.15
N ARG A 167 17.54 -12.50 -5.89
CA ARG A 167 18.94 -12.08 -5.85
C ARG A 167 19.61 -12.56 -4.56
N ASP A 168 18.90 -12.49 -3.45
CA ASP A 168 19.33 -13.00 -2.15
C ASP A 168 19.51 -14.53 -2.18
N ASN A 169 18.55 -15.24 -2.77
CA ASN A 169 18.54 -16.70 -2.88
C ASN A 169 19.53 -17.30 -3.91
N ARG A 170 20.24 -16.47 -4.70
CA ARG A 170 21.22 -16.96 -5.69
C ARG A 170 22.46 -17.60 -5.08
N GLU A 171 22.72 -17.38 -3.80
CA GLU A 171 23.89 -17.93 -3.11
C GLU A 171 23.67 -19.36 -2.56
N SER A 172 22.43 -19.89 -2.58
CA SER A 172 22.13 -21.27 -2.16
C SER A 172 20.92 -21.87 -2.87
N LEU A 173 21.11 -23.00 -3.56
CA LEU A 173 20.04 -23.77 -4.23
C LEU A 173 18.96 -24.30 -3.26
N ASP A 174 19.28 -24.40 -1.96
CA ASP A 174 18.37 -24.88 -0.91
C ASP A 174 17.71 -23.74 -0.12
N SER A 175 17.87 -22.48 -0.57
CA SER A 175 17.29 -21.33 0.13
C SER A 175 15.77 -21.33 0.06
N VAL A 176 15.13 -21.20 1.22
CA VAL A 176 13.68 -21.06 1.33
C VAL A 176 13.29 -19.69 0.79
N PRO A 177 12.33 -19.59 -0.16
CA PRO A 177 11.86 -18.30 -0.66
C PRO A 177 11.44 -17.38 0.48
N PHE A 178 11.83 -16.11 0.40
CA PHE A 178 11.51 -15.05 1.35
C PHE A 178 12.00 -15.30 2.79
N HIS A 179 13.06 -16.10 2.98
CA HIS A 179 13.62 -16.37 4.31
C HIS A 179 14.08 -15.08 5.03
N TRP A 180 14.55 -14.08 4.28
CA TRP A 180 15.02 -12.79 4.80
C TRP A 180 13.90 -11.96 5.46
N LEU A 181 12.61 -12.23 5.21
CA LEU A 181 11.49 -11.50 5.82
C LEU A 181 11.28 -11.79 7.33
N ARG A 182 11.95 -12.81 7.88
CA ARG A 182 11.71 -13.28 9.25
C ARG A 182 12.30 -12.32 10.29
N GLY A 183 11.50 -11.95 11.28
CA GLY A 183 11.94 -11.11 12.40
C GLY A 183 12.17 -9.65 12.04
N LEU A 184 11.76 -9.23 10.85
CA LEU A 184 11.87 -7.85 10.37
C LEU A 184 10.74 -6.96 10.89
N SER A 185 11.00 -5.66 10.94
CA SER A 185 9.93 -4.64 10.97
C SER A 185 9.75 -4.13 9.56
N VAL A 186 8.64 -4.51 8.93
CA VAL A 186 8.27 -4.04 7.61
C VAL A 186 7.30 -2.88 7.79
N VAL A 187 7.63 -1.75 7.19
CA VAL A 187 6.79 -0.55 7.24
C VAL A 187 6.38 -0.22 5.82
N GLU A 188 5.08 -0.28 5.56
CA GLU A 188 4.50 0.28 4.34
C GLU A 188 3.97 1.67 4.68
N VAL A 189 4.66 2.67 4.15
CA VAL A 189 4.38 4.09 4.35
C VAL A 189 3.81 4.62 3.05
N SER A 190 2.68 5.30 3.09
CA SER A 190 2.21 6.04 1.91
C SER A 190 1.43 7.31 2.30
N ASP A 191 1.48 8.32 1.42
CA ASP A 191 0.93 9.69 1.63
C ASP A 191 -0.57 9.69 1.43
N LEU A 192 -0.96 9.01 0.34
CA LEU A 192 -2.32 8.55 0.05
C LEU A 192 -2.58 7.17 0.65
N GLY A 193 -1.69 6.77 1.54
CA GLY A 193 -1.79 5.61 2.36
C GLY A 193 -1.61 4.27 1.70
N CYS A 194 -1.37 3.26 2.54
CA CYS A 194 -1.14 1.90 2.09
C CYS A 194 -2.27 1.41 1.19
N GLY A 195 -3.45 2.05 1.22
CA GLY A 195 -4.50 1.84 0.24
C GLY A 195 -4.99 0.41 0.29
N THR A 196 -5.01 -0.23 -0.88
CA THR A 196 -5.33 -1.66 -1.01
C THR A 196 -4.22 -2.60 -0.51
N ALA A 197 -3.08 -2.06 -0.07
CA ALA A 197 -1.98 -2.75 0.61
C ALA A 197 -1.43 -3.96 -0.15
N ILE A 198 -1.43 -3.92 -1.48
CA ILE A 198 -1.01 -5.05 -2.33
C ILE A 198 0.41 -5.54 -2.02
N PRO A 199 1.43 -4.67 -1.80
CA PRO A 199 2.75 -5.13 -1.40
C PRO A 199 2.74 -5.85 -0.04
N ALA A 200 2.09 -5.29 0.98
CA ALA A 200 1.92 -5.97 2.27
C ALA A 200 1.14 -7.28 2.18
N CYS A 201 0.07 -7.35 1.38
CA CYS A 201 -0.69 -8.57 1.13
C CYS A 201 0.18 -9.65 0.50
N PHE A 202 1.01 -9.28 -0.48
CA PHE A 202 2.00 -10.18 -1.07
C PHE A 202 2.99 -10.70 -0.02
N LEU A 203 3.56 -9.82 0.80
CA LEU A 203 4.50 -10.21 1.86
C LEU A 203 3.84 -11.08 2.93
N LEU A 204 2.61 -10.75 3.35
CA LEU A 204 1.84 -11.53 4.30
C LEU A 204 1.58 -12.93 3.77
N ALA A 205 1.12 -13.06 2.53
CA ALA A 205 0.93 -14.37 1.89
C ALA A 205 2.22 -15.19 1.87
N ARG A 206 3.39 -14.57 1.65
CA ARG A 206 4.69 -15.25 1.77
C ARG A 206 4.98 -15.68 3.19
N LEU A 207 4.78 -14.80 4.18
CA LEU A 207 4.96 -15.13 5.60
C LEU A 207 4.07 -16.31 6.06
N MET A 208 2.89 -16.45 5.45
CA MET A 208 1.96 -17.58 5.70
C MET A 208 2.46 -18.92 5.16
N CYS A 209 3.31 -18.91 4.13
CA CYS A 209 3.90 -20.13 3.57
C CYS A 209 5.15 -20.61 4.33
N VAL A 210 5.74 -19.75 5.17
CA VAL A 210 7.02 -20.03 5.80
C VAL A 210 6.83 -20.81 7.11
N GLU A 211 7.57 -21.91 7.27
CA GLU A 211 7.62 -22.67 8.52
C GLU A 211 8.14 -21.80 9.68
N VAL A 212 7.55 -22.00 10.85
CA VAL A 212 7.86 -21.24 12.05
C VAL A 212 8.71 -22.12 12.95
N ASP A 213 9.92 -21.66 13.26
CA ASP A 213 10.72 -22.24 14.33
C ASP A 213 10.51 -21.47 15.66
N GLU A 214 10.79 -22.13 16.78
CA GLU A 214 10.65 -21.55 18.12
C GLU A 214 11.55 -20.32 18.32
N ALA A 215 12.69 -20.25 17.64
CA ALA A 215 13.64 -19.14 17.72
C ALA A 215 13.23 -17.92 16.87
N ARG A 216 12.24 -18.06 15.98
CA ARG A 216 11.80 -17.03 15.05
C ARG A 216 11.32 -15.82 15.85
N LYS A 217 11.89 -14.66 15.52
CA LYS A 217 11.43 -13.38 16.01
C LYS A 217 10.17 -12.96 15.25
N GLU A 218 9.29 -12.26 15.94
CA GLU A 218 8.07 -11.72 15.35
C GLU A 218 8.37 -10.71 14.23
N THR A 219 7.74 -10.93 13.07
CA THR A 219 7.74 -9.97 11.96
C THR A 219 6.58 -9.01 12.18
N ILE A 220 6.85 -7.70 12.14
CA ILE A 220 5.83 -6.66 12.36
C ILE A 220 5.55 -5.98 11.03
N LEU A 221 4.30 -5.97 10.58
CA LEU A 221 3.83 -5.19 9.43
C LEU A 221 3.15 -3.92 9.96
N GLN A 222 3.69 -2.75 9.62
CA GLN A 222 3.12 -1.44 9.94
C GLN A 222 2.52 -0.81 8.69
N LEU A 223 1.21 -0.61 8.69
CA LEU A 223 0.43 -0.09 7.56
C LEU A 223 -0.04 1.32 7.90
N CYS A 224 0.39 2.29 7.10
CA CYS A 224 0.09 3.71 7.34
C CYS A 224 -0.77 4.26 6.22
N ASP A 225 -1.88 4.91 6.57
CA ASP A 225 -2.78 5.60 5.64
C ASP A 225 -3.12 7.00 6.13
N PHE A 226 -3.43 7.95 5.25
CA PHE A 226 -3.98 9.22 5.72
C PHE A 226 -5.41 9.01 6.25
N ASN A 227 -6.19 8.17 5.57
CA ASN A 227 -7.61 7.97 5.81
C ASN A 227 -7.87 6.72 6.67
N GLU A 228 -8.44 6.90 7.87
CA GLU A 228 -8.89 5.77 8.71
C GLU A 228 -9.85 4.83 7.97
N GLN A 229 -10.73 5.39 7.13
CA GLN A 229 -11.70 4.61 6.36
C GLN A 229 -11.02 3.67 5.36
N VAL A 230 -9.85 4.01 4.81
CA VAL A 230 -9.12 3.13 3.88
C VAL A 230 -8.62 1.89 4.62
N LEU A 231 -8.12 2.07 5.85
CA LEU A 231 -7.69 0.97 6.71
C LEU A 231 -8.81 -0.04 6.95
N LYS A 232 -10.01 0.47 7.23
CA LYS A 232 -11.23 -0.32 7.50
C LYS A 232 -11.80 -0.97 6.24
N LEU A 233 -11.90 -0.21 5.15
CA LEU A 233 -12.64 -0.62 3.96
C LEU A 233 -11.83 -1.52 3.03
N VAL A 234 -10.51 -1.34 2.93
CA VAL A 234 -9.70 -2.10 1.95
C VAL A 234 -8.42 -2.68 2.52
N THR A 235 -7.69 -1.99 3.38
CA THR A 235 -6.40 -2.50 3.89
C THR A 235 -6.58 -3.78 4.69
N LEU A 236 -7.37 -3.77 5.76
CA LEU A 236 -7.59 -4.95 6.59
C LEU A 236 -8.31 -6.07 5.83
N PRO A 237 -9.41 -5.82 5.08
CA PRO A 237 -10.04 -6.85 4.25
C PRO A 237 -9.05 -7.55 3.31
N ASN A 238 -8.13 -6.81 2.68
CA ASN A 238 -7.16 -7.41 1.76
C ASN A 238 -6.11 -8.26 2.50
N LEU A 239 -5.70 -7.87 3.71
CA LEU A 239 -4.80 -8.70 4.53
C LEU A 239 -5.49 -10.01 4.97
N ILE A 240 -6.79 -9.94 5.30
CA ILE A 240 -7.60 -11.13 5.58
C ILE A 240 -7.67 -12.02 4.33
N LEU A 241 -7.93 -11.45 3.15
CA LEU A 241 -7.94 -12.19 1.88
C LEU A 241 -6.58 -12.81 1.54
N ALA A 242 -5.48 -12.10 1.81
CA ALA A 242 -4.12 -12.61 1.62
C ALA A 242 -3.84 -13.83 2.49
N TRP A 243 -4.31 -13.85 3.74
CA TRP A 243 -4.30 -15.05 4.58
C TRP A 243 -5.26 -16.11 4.05
N TYR A 244 -6.52 -15.74 3.76
CA TYR A 244 -7.59 -16.65 3.38
C TYR A 244 -7.27 -17.41 2.09
N THR A 245 -6.53 -16.82 1.17
CA THR A 245 -6.10 -17.46 -0.08
C THR A 245 -4.75 -18.18 0.04
N SER A 246 -4.05 -18.04 1.17
CA SER A 246 -2.79 -18.73 1.42
C SER A 246 -2.98 -20.20 1.81
N PRO A 247 -1.92 -21.02 1.79
CA PRO A 247 -1.96 -22.37 2.35
C PRO A 247 -2.26 -22.41 3.86
N ALA A 248 -1.98 -21.34 4.61
CA ALA A 248 -2.16 -21.33 6.06
C ALA A 248 -3.62 -21.42 6.50
N SER A 249 -4.57 -20.97 5.68
CA SER A 249 -6.01 -21.09 5.95
C SER A 249 -6.63 -22.36 5.38
N CYS A 250 -5.83 -23.29 4.80
CA CYS A 250 -6.35 -24.52 4.18
C CYS A 250 -7.22 -25.35 5.13
N ALA A 251 -6.80 -25.50 6.40
CA ALA A 251 -7.58 -26.22 7.40
C ALA A 251 -8.94 -25.53 7.67
N PHE A 252 -8.96 -24.20 7.73
CA PHE A 252 -10.20 -23.43 7.88
C PHE A 252 -11.10 -23.60 6.66
N ARG A 253 -10.59 -23.40 5.43
CA ARG A 253 -11.36 -23.58 4.19
C ARG A 253 -11.95 -24.99 4.07
N ASN A 254 -11.20 -26.02 4.46
CA ASN A 254 -11.70 -27.40 4.46
C ASN A 254 -12.78 -27.63 5.52
N SER A 255 -12.70 -26.95 6.67
CA SER A 255 -13.72 -27.07 7.72
C SER A 255 -15.07 -26.48 7.31
N ILE A 256 -15.08 -25.42 6.50
CA ILE A 256 -16.31 -24.81 5.96
C ILE A 256 -16.82 -25.57 4.72
N ALA A 257 -15.91 -26.03 3.83
CA ALA A 257 -16.27 -26.78 2.63
C ALA A 257 -16.81 -28.18 2.96
N GLY A 258 -16.34 -28.79 4.05
CA GLY A 258 -16.87 -30.06 4.57
C GLY A 258 -18.33 -30.01 5.03
N ALA A 259 -18.95 -28.83 5.11
CA ALA A 259 -20.39 -28.67 5.33
C ALA A 259 -21.20 -28.64 4.02
N SER A 260 -20.55 -28.47 2.86
CA SER A 260 -21.19 -28.36 1.54
C SER A 260 -20.39 -29.11 0.45
N ALA A 261 -20.72 -30.40 0.32
CA ALA A 261 -20.43 -31.30 -0.82
C ALA A 261 -19.07 -32.02 -0.87
N GLU A 262 -19.18 -33.33 -1.03
CA GLU A 262 -18.17 -34.23 -1.60
C GLU A 262 -17.77 -33.75 -3.01
N SER A 263 -16.50 -33.41 -3.24
CA SER A 263 -15.92 -33.42 -4.59
C SER A 263 -14.42 -33.66 -4.57
N ASP A 264 -14.00 -34.48 -5.53
CA ASP A 264 -12.67 -34.96 -5.86
C ASP A 264 -11.53 -33.93 -5.81
N GLY A 265 -10.36 -34.41 -5.38
CA GLY A 265 -9.05 -33.93 -5.85
C GLY A 265 -8.69 -32.49 -5.48
N VAL A 266 -7.96 -32.32 -4.39
CA VAL A 266 -7.27 -31.06 -4.06
C VAL A 266 -6.17 -30.79 -5.10
N GLU A 267 -6.55 -30.15 -6.20
CA GLU A 267 -5.63 -29.41 -7.05
C GLU A 267 -5.63 -27.97 -6.52
N LEU A 268 -4.48 -27.50 -6.05
CA LEU A 268 -4.25 -26.13 -5.59
C LEU A 268 -4.24 -25.19 -6.81
N ASP A 269 -5.34 -25.12 -7.56
CA ASP A 269 -5.40 -24.38 -8.81
C ASP A 269 -6.58 -23.40 -8.83
N LEU A 270 -6.19 -22.12 -8.91
CA LEU A 270 -7.01 -20.95 -9.21
C LEU A 270 -8.07 -20.59 -8.15
N VAL A 271 -7.66 -19.73 -7.21
CA VAL A 271 -8.60 -18.80 -6.57
C VAL A 271 -9.43 -18.18 -7.68
N ALA A 272 -10.77 -18.26 -7.58
CA ALA A 272 -11.66 -17.70 -8.60
C ALA A 272 -11.24 -16.26 -8.94
N ALA A 273 -11.37 -15.89 -10.22
CA ALA A 273 -11.00 -14.55 -10.68
C ALA A 273 -11.78 -13.46 -9.91
N THR A 274 -13.00 -13.79 -9.48
CA THR A 274 -13.87 -13.02 -8.60
C THR A 274 -14.69 -13.99 -7.74
N ASP A 275 -14.88 -13.68 -6.46
CA ASP A 275 -15.71 -14.47 -5.53
C ASP A 275 -16.30 -13.59 -4.41
N GLU A 276 -17.13 -14.19 -3.56
CA GLU A 276 -17.64 -13.61 -2.30
C GLU A 276 -17.12 -14.41 -1.10
N VAL A 277 -16.89 -13.73 0.03
CA VAL A 277 -16.52 -14.39 1.28
C VAL A 277 -17.27 -13.81 2.47
N ASP A 278 -17.79 -14.70 3.31
CA ASP A 278 -18.41 -14.37 4.59
C ASP A 278 -17.32 -14.17 5.65
N LEU A 279 -17.24 -12.97 6.22
CA LEU A 279 -16.31 -12.59 7.28
C LEU A 279 -16.87 -12.97 8.66
N SER A 280 -17.08 -14.27 8.89
CA SER A 280 -17.65 -14.76 10.15
C SER A 280 -16.68 -14.63 11.33
N ASP A 281 -17.22 -14.65 12.56
CA ASP A 281 -16.41 -14.62 13.78
C ASP A 281 -15.38 -15.76 13.82
N GLU A 282 -15.74 -16.95 13.32
CA GLU A 282 -14.83 -18.10 13.22
C GLU A 282 -13.68 -17.83 12.23
N MET A 283 -13.96 -17.18 11.09
CA MET A 283 -12.93 -16.80 10.12
C MET A 283 -11.96 -15.79 10.72
N LEU A 284 -12.49 -14.77 11.40
CA LEU A 284 -11.69 -13.72 12.03
C LEU A 284 -10.86 -14.26 13.19
N ALA A 285 -11.40 -15.22 13.96
CA ALA A 285 -10.65 -15.94 14.99
C ALA A 285 -9.51 -16.78 14.39
N ALA A 286 -9.79 -17.54 13.33
CA ALA A 286 -8.78 -18.34 12.63
C ALA A 286 -7.68 -17.46 12.00
N PHE A 287 -8.03 -16.28 11.48
CA PHE A 287 -7.06 -15.30 11.00
C PHE A 287 -6.13 -14.81 12.12
N LYS A 288 -6.68 -14.41 13.26
CA LYS A 288 -5.90 -13.98 14.44
C LYS A 288 -4.99 -15.09 14.97
N GLU A 289 -5.50 -16.31 15.05
CA GLU A 289 -4.71 -17.48 15.47
C GLU A 289 -3.56 -17.73 14.49
N SER A 290 -3.82 -17.66 13.19
CA SER A 290 -2.79 -17.84 12.17
C SER A 290 -1.69 -16.77 12.24
N LEU A 291 -2.05 -15.50 12.49
CA LEU A 291 -1.07 -14.43 12.71
C LEU A 291 -0.15 -14.75 13.91
N LYS A 292 -0.74 -15.20 15.02
CA LYS A 292 -0.01 -15.58 16.24
C LYS A 292 0.92 -16.77 15.97
N ASP A 293 0.40 -17.83 15.36
CA ASP A 293 1.17 -19.04 15.03
C ASP A 293 2.33 -18.73 14.10
N ARG A 294 2.13 -17.80 13.15
CA ARG A 294 3.16 -17.35 12.20
C ARG A 294 4.09 -16.29 12.75
N LYS A 295 3.90 -15.86 14.01
CA LYS A 295 4.62 -14.75 14.66
C LYS A 295 4.64 -13.49 13.77
N VAL A 296 3.44 -13.09 13.33
CA VAL A 296 3.21 -11.87 12.56
C VAL A 296 2.32 -10.93 13.36
N ALA A 297 2.77 -9.70 13.58
CA ALA A 297 1.97 -8.64 14.17
C ALA A 297 1.59 -7.61 13.10
N LEU A 298 0.34 -7.15 13.14
CA LEU A 298 -0.17 -6.07 12.29
C LEU A 298 -0.37 -4.83 13.14
N ARG A 299 0.09 -3.67 12.66
CA ARG A 299 -0.11 -2.37 13.30
C ARG A 299 -0.60 -1.39 12.25
N PHE A 300 -1.60 -0.58 12.59
CA PHE A 300 -2.30 0.29 11.65
C PHE A 300 -2.26 1.73 12.13
N PHE A 301 -1.96 2.66 11.22
CA PHE A 301 -1.80 4.07 11.55
C PHE A 301 -2.58 4.92 10.57
N SER A 302 -3.42 5.83 11.07
CA SER A 302 -4.10 6.84 10.25
C SER A 302 -3.56 8.24 10.51
N GLY A 303 -3.66 9.13 9.53
CA GLY A 303 -3.42 10.57 9.67
C GLY A 303 -2.07 11.03 9.09
N PRO A 304 -1.74 12.32 9.25
CA PRO A 304 -0.59 12.92 8.57
C PRO A 304 0.74 12.42 9.14
N TRP A 305 1.73 12.18 8.29
CA TRP A 305 3.03 11.61 8.71
C TRP A 305 3.79 12.44 9.74
N LYS A 306 3.59 13.76 9.74
CA LYS A 306 4.20 14.67 10.73
C LYS A 306 3.78 14.34 12.17
N ASP A 307 2.62 13.69 12.34
CA ASP A 307 2.08 13.30 13.65
C ASP A 307 2.54 11.90 14.07
N LEU A 308 3.16 11.12 13.18
CA LEU A 308 3.61 9.76 13.45
C LEU A 308 5.04 9.80 14.00
N GLU A 309 5.21 9.59 15.30
CA GLU A 309 6.53 9.48 15.93
C GLU A 309 7.25 8.18 15.48
N THR A 310 8.58 8.15 15.61
CA THR A 310 9.37 6.93 15.34
C THR A 310 10.17 6.47 16.55
N CYS A 311 10.27 5.16 16.75
CA CYS A 311 11.09 4.57 17.79
C CYS A 311 11.82 3.30 17.31
N SER A 312 12.80 2.82 18.08
CA SER A 312 13.48 1.54 17.76
C SER A 312 12.72 0.36 18.38
N ARG A 313 12.85 -0.83 17.79
CA ARG A 313 12.33 -2.07 18.39
C ARG A 313 12.81 -2.28 19.84
N ALA A 314 14.08 -1.95 20.12
CA ALA A 314 14.68 -2.15 21.45
C ALA A 314 14.11 -1.20 22.51
N THR A 315 13.69 0.00 22.11
CA THR A 315 13.15 1.04 23.01
C THR A 315 11.63 0.97 23.13
N SER A 316 10.95 0.23 22.25
CA SER A 316 9.48 0.13 22.24
C SER A 316 8.91 -0.42 23.56
N SER A 317 9.57 -1.39 24.20
CA SER A 317 9.15 -1.96 25.49
C SER A 317 9.29 -1.00 26.68
N GLN A 318 10.14 0.04 26.55
CA GLN A 318 10.38 1.03 27.60
C GLN A 318 9.45 2.25 27.49
N MET A 319 8.76 2.43 26.36
CA MET A 319 7.92 3.59 26.05
C MET A 319 6.42 3.27 25.93
N ALA A 320 5.97 2.11 26.40
CA ALA A 320 4.58 1.64 26.35
C ALA A 320 3.55 2.57 27.02
N THR A 321 3.98 3.65 27.69
CA THR A 321 3.12 4.66 28.32
C THR A 321 2.92 5.94 27.47
N SER A 322 3.53 6.05 26.29
CA SER A 322 3.31 7.19 25.38
C SER A 322 1.92 7.12 24.76
N ARG A 323 1.20 8.25 24.70
CA ARG A 323 -0.11 8.37 24.04
C ARG A 323 0.00 8.68 22.55
N VAL A 324 1.20 8.88 22.03
CA VAL A 324 1.46 9.26 20.63
C VAL A 324 1.71 7.99 19.80
N PRO A 325 1.17 7.87 18.58
CA PRO A 325 1.45 6.72 17.70
C PRO A 325 2.94 6.62 17.36
N GLN A 326 3.55 5.45 17.59
CA GLN A 326 4.98 5.25 17.36
C GLN A 326 5.25 4.14 16.34
N LEU A 327 5.75 4.54 15.17
CA LEU A 327 6.25 3.63 14.15
C LEU A 327 7.64 3.11 14.52
N LEU A 328 7.86 1.80 14.37
CA LEU A 328 9.21 1.25 14.51
C LEU A 328 10.03 1.58 13.27
N LYS A 329 11.33 1.81 13.47
CA LYS A 329 12.29 1.88 12.35
C LYS A 329 12.22 0.61 11.50
N ALA A 330 12.20 0.80 10.19
CA ALA A 330 11.96 -0.24 9.21
C ALA A 330 13.25 -1.01 8.86
N ASP A 331 13.15 -2.33 8.70
CA ASP A 331 14.11 -3.14 7.96
C ASP A 331 13.79 -3.13 6.46
N LEU A 332 12.49 -3.15 6.14
CA LEU A 332 11.94 -2.99 4.80
C LEU A 332 10.94 -1.83 4.82
N LEU A 333 11.17 -0.82 3.99
CA LEU A 333 10.28 0.31 3.82
C LEU A 333 9.71 0.30 2.40
N LEU A 334 8.39 0.33 2.27
CA LEU A 334 7.70 0.35 0.98
C LEU A 334 6.85 1.61 0.85
N SER A 335 6.84 2.21 -0.35
CA SER A 335 5.90 3.27 -0.71
C SER A 335 5.56 3.23 -2.21
N SER A 336 4.31 3.50 -2.58
CA SER A 336 3.82 3.45 -3.96
C SER A 336 2.95 4.64 -4.30
N GLU A 337 3.30 5.38 -5.35
CA GLU A 337 2.57 6.56 -5.86
C GLU A 337 2.41 7.71 -4.85
N THR A 338 3.47 8.05 -4.13
CA THR A 338 3.41 9.05 -3.04
C THR A 338 4.20 10.32 -3.29
N ILE A 339 4.77 10.47 -4.49
CA ILE A 339 5.66 11.60 -4.82
C ILE A 339 5.02 12.55 -5.85
N TYR A 340 3.71 12.46 -6.05
CA TYR A 340 2.97 13.20 -7.07
C TYR A 340 2.81 14.69 -6.74
N SER A 341 2.85 15.05 -5.45
CA SER A 341 2.66 16.42 -4.95
C SER A 341 3.97 16.97 -4.38
N PRO A 342 4.61 17.99 -5.02
CA PRO A 342 5.85 18.56 -4.52
C PRO A 342 5.79 19.10 -3.08
N PRO A 343 4.71 19.77 -2.62
CA PRO A 343 4.58 20.18 -1.21
C PRO A 343 4.68 19.01 -0.21
N ASP A 344 4.08 17.87 -0.55
CA ASP A 344 3.99 16.72 0.36
C ASP A 344 5.26 15.87 0.37
N GLN A 345 6.11 15.99 -0.67
CA GLN A 345 7.42 15.33 -0.74
C GLN A 345 8.32 15.67 0.45
N ILE A 346 8.19 16.87 1.05
CA ILE A 346 8.98 17.25 2.23
C ILE A 346 8.59 16.41 3.44
N ALA A 347 7.29 16.26 3.69
CA ALA A 347 6.77 15.45 4.79
C ALA A 347 7.09 13.96 4.57
N LEU A 348 7.00 13.49 3.32
CA LEU A 348 7.39 12.13 2.94
C LEU A 348 8.87 11.89 3.24
N LEU A 349 9.74 12.79 2.79
CA LEU A 349 11.19 12.64 2.94
C LEU A 349 11.58 12.58 4.41
N ASP A 350 10.97 13.43 5.26
CA ASP A 350 11.17 13.42 6.70
C ASP A 350 10.80 12.07 7.34
N ILE A 351 9.61 11.53 7.05
CA ILE A 351 9.20 10.25 7.63
C ILE A 351 10.06 9.08 7.11
N LEU A 352 10.42 9.09 5.82
CA LEU A 352 11.31 8.09 5.22
C LEU A 352 12.67 8.07 5.93
N GLN A 353 13.25 9.24 6.19
CA GLN A 353 14.51 9.38 6.92
C GLN A 353 14.41 8.87 8.35
N ARG A 354 13.35 9.26 9.07
CA ARG A 354 13.14 8.86 10.47
C ARG A 354 12.94 7.36 10.63
N LEU A 355 12.33 6.70 9.63
CA LEU A 355 12.11 5.25 9.63
C LEU A 355 13.33 4.46 9.17
N CYS A 356 14.18 5.05 8.33
CA CYS A 356 15.38 4.37 7.87
C CYS A 356 16.41 4.16 8.99
N LYS A 357 17.01 2.98 8.97
CA LYS A 357 18.22 2.61 9.70
C LYS A 357 19.38 2.92 8.77
N ALA A 358 20.30 3.76 9.24
CA ALA A 358 21.50 4.07 8.50
C ALA A 358 22.29 2.78 8.23
N SER A 359 22.80 2.64 7.01
CA SER A 359 23.70 1.54 6.68
C SER A 359 25.05 1.78 7.33
N SER A 360 25.65 0.72 7.89
CA SER A 360 27.01 0.75 8.43
C SER A 360 27.84 -0.40 7.88
N THR A 361 29.16 -0.36 8.08
CA THR A 361 30.08 -1.46 7.73
C THR A 361 29.71 -2.81 8.33
N HIS A 362 28.94 -2.83 9.42
CA HIS A 362 28.59 -4.03 10.19
C HIS A 362 27.11 -4.37 10.18
N THR A 363 26.24 -3.47 9.74
CA THR A 363 24.79 -3.68 9.75
C THR A 363 24.18 -3.20 8.44
N PRO A 364 23.49 -4.07 7.69
CA PRO A 364 22.71 -3.63 6.54
C PRO A 364 21.67 -2.61 7.01
N GLY A 365 21.58 -1.49 6.31
CA GLY A 365 20.56 -0.48 6.54
C GLY A 365 19.18 -0.94 6.10
N THR A 366 18.21 -0.04 6.14
CA THR A 366 16.86 -0.29 5.61
C THR A 366 16.89 -0.53 4.10
N LEU A 367 16.19 -1.56 3.64
CA LEU A 367 15.80 -1.67 2.23
C LEU A 367 14.56 -0.79 2.00
N ALA A 368 14.73 0.40 1.45
CA ALA A 368 13.62 1.32 1.16
C ALA A 368 13.32 1.33 -0.35
N LEU A 369 12.13 0.88 -0.74
CA LEU A 369 11.66 0.81 -2.13
C LEU A 369 10.46 1.74 -2.35
N ILE A 370 10.63 2.72 -3.24
CA ILE A 370 9.62 3.70 -3.60
C ILE A 370 9.26 3.52 -5.08
N SER A 371 8.03 3.13 -5.38
CA SER A 371 7.54 3.06 -6.76
C SER A 371 6.71 4.27 -7.12
N ALA A 372 6.95 4.85 -8.29
CA ALA A 372 6.26 6.05 -8.73
C ALA A 372 6.22 6.16 -10.26
N LYS A 373 5.30 6.99 -10.74
CA LYS A 373 5.34 7.49 -12.12
C LYS A 373 6.53 8.44 -12.26
N VAL A 374 7.20 8.37 -13.41
CA VAL A 374 8.33 9.26 -13.75
C VAL A 374 7.89 10.72 -13.68
N LEU A 375 6.66 11.01 -14.14
CA LEU A 375 6.05 12.34 -14.13
C LEU A 375 4.54 12.25 -13.84
N TYR A 376 4.04 13.17 -13.02
CA TYR A 376 2.61 13.36 -12.76
C TYR A 376 2.11 14.67 -13.38
N PHE A 377 1.32 14.56 -14.45
CA PHE A 377 0.77 15.73 -15.14
C PHE A 377 -0.23 16.48 -14.25
N GLY A 378 -0.16 17.82 -14.25
CA GLY A 378 -1.10 18.70 -13.54
C GLY A 378 -0.72 19.01 -12.08
N VAL A 379 -0.04 18.10 -11.39
CA VAL A 379 0.41 18.27 -9.99
C VAL A 379 1.92 18.54 -9.86
N GLY A 380 2.69 18.27 -10.90
CA GLY A 380 4.10 18.70 -11.02
C GLY A 380 5.11 17.81 -10.28
N GLY A 381 4.67 16.82 -9.50
CA GLY A 381 5.58 15.85 -8.88
C GLY A 381 6.10 14.80 -9.87
N GLY A 382 7.10 14.04 -9.42
CA GLY A 382 7.76 13.04 -10.24
C GLY A 382 9.10 12.60 -9.67
N VAL A 383 9.68 11.60 -10.34
CA VAL A 383 10.91 10.92 -9.90
C VAL A 383 12.09 11.87 -9.84
N HIS A 384 12.24 12.77 -10.82
CA HIS A 384 13.39 13.68 -10.89
C HIS A 384 13.47 14.62 -9.67
N ALA A 385 12.40 15.36 -9.38
CA ALA A 385 12.33 16.28 -8.24
C ALA A 385 12.50 15.55 -6.90
N PHE A 386 11.94 14.35 -6.78
CA PHE A 386 12.08 13.57 -5.56
C PHE A 386 13.52 13.07 -5.33
N ARG A 387 14.22 12.62 -6.39
CA ARG A 387 15.64 12.24 -6.32
C ARG A 387 16.51 13.43 -5.90
N GLN A 388 16.28 14.60 -6.47
CA GLN A 388 16.98 15.83 -6.08
C GLN A 388 16.75 16.18 -4.60
N SER A 389 15.53 15.97 -4.10
CA SER A 389 15.19 16.19 -2.69
C SER A 389 15.93 15.20 -1.77
N ILE A 390 16.02 13.92 -2.17
CA ILE A 390 16.80 12.91 -1.44
C ILE A 390 18.29 13.29 -1.39
N GLU A 391 18.88 13.65 -2.52
CA GLU A 391 20.29 14.04 -2.63
C GLU A 391 20.60 15.30 -1.81
N SER A 392 19.72 16.30 -1.87
CA SER A 392 19.84 17.54 -1.08
C SER A 392 19.78 17.28 0.42
N ALA A 393 19.09 16.21 0.83
CA ALA A 393 19.02 15.77 2.22
C ALA A 393 20.07 14.68 2.57
N GLY A 394 21.14 14.57 1.79
CA GLY A 394 22.29 13.69 2.06
C GLY A 394 22.05 12.20 1.81
N GLY A 395 20.94 11.84 1.17
CA GLY A 395 20.60 10.47 0.80
C GLY A 395 21.10 10.07 -0.58
N TRP A 396 20.93 8.80 -0.92
CA TRP A 396 21.17 8.25 -2.25
C TRP A 396 19.89 7.62 -2.81
N SER A 397 19.80 7.53 -4.13
CA SER A 397 18.68 6.86 -4.80
C SER A 397 19.14 6.14 -6.07
N ASN A 398 18.72 4.89 -6.25
CA ASN A 398 19.07 4.02 -7.38
C ASN A 398 17.80 3.45 -8.02
N GLU A 399 17.69 3.54 -9.35
CA GLU A 399 16.59 2.88 -10.05
C GLU A 399 16.83 1.35 -10.07
N VAL A 400 15.88 0.58 -9.53
CA VAL A 400 15.96 -0.90 -9.48
C VAL A 400 14.98 -1.57 -10.44
N ARG A 401 13.99 -0.83 -10.96
CA ARG A 401 13.03 -1.28 -11.96
C ARG A 401 12.57 -0.08 -12.80
N LYS A 402 12.39 -0.28 -14.09
CA LYS A 402 11.80 0.68 -15.02
C LYS A 402 10.70 0.02 -15.84
N VAL A 403 9.59 0.72 -15.99
CA VAL A 403 8.46 0.34 -16.86
C VAL A 403 8.24 1.46 -17.86
N THR A 404 8.32 1.11 -19.14
CA THR A 404 8.18 2.05 -20.26
C THR A 404 6.84 1.91 -20.99
N SER A 405 5.99 0.97 -20.57
CA SER A 405 4.64 0.83 -21.13
C SER A 405 3.72 1.89 -20.51
N GLY A 406 3.03 2.66 -21.36
CA GLY A 406 2.16 3.75 -20.91
C GLY A 406 2.95 4.94 -20.36
N VAL A 407 2.44 5.55 -19.29
CA VAL A 407 3.20 6.57 -18.53
C VAL A 407 4.37 5.88 -17.87
N GLY A 408 5.59 6.34 -18.13
CA GLY A 408 6.80 5.75 -17.56
C GLY A 408 6.71 5.65 -16.02
N ARG A 409 7.11 4.51 -15.48
CA ARG A 409 7.17 4.26 -14.03
C ARG A 409 8.52 3.68 -13.64
N CYS A 410 8.90 3.84 -12.39
CA CYS A 410 10.09 3.18 -11.86
C CYS A 410 9.89 2.75 -10.40
N VAL A 411 10.81 1.91 -9.93
CA VAL A 411 11.01 1.61 -8.52
C VAL A 411 12.41 2.11 -8.17
N LEU A 412 12.48 2.99 -7.18
CA LEU A 412 13.71 3.51 -6.60
C LEU A 412 14.05 2.71 -5.34
N SER A 413 15.29 2.30 -5.21
CA SER A 413 15.90 1.97 -3.91
C SER A 413 16.55 3.23 -3.36
N ILE A 414 16.27 3.58 -2.11
CA ILE A 414 16.79 4.79 -1.47
C ILE A 414 17.45 4.46 -0.13
N GLY A 415 18.28 5.37 0.37
CA GLY A 415 18.84 5.24 1.71
C GLY A 415 19.74 6.39 2.12
N TRP A 416 20.23 6.29 3.36
CA TRP A 416 21.13 7.26 3.99
C TRP A 416 22.32 6.52 4.60
N SER A 417 23.51 7.11 4.45
CA SER A 417 24.73 6.60 5.07
C SER A 417 24.87 7.14 6.49
N ALA A 418 25.46 6.36 7.39
CA ALA A 418 25.85 6.84 8.72
C ALA A 418 27.04 7.81 8.67
N ASP A 419 27.77 7.83 7.54
CA ASP A 419 29.07 8.50 7.39
C ASP A 419 28.99 9.91 6.76
N ASN A 420 27.80 10.51 6.65
CA ASN A 420 27.61 11.87 6.12
C ASN A 420 27.18 12.87 7.19
#